data_AF-A0A973D0F2-F1
#
_entry.id   AF-A0A973D0F2-F1
#
_cell.length_a   1.000
_cell.length_b   1.000
_cell.length_c   1.000
_cell.angle_alpha   90.00
_cell.angle_beta   90.00
_cell.angle_gamma   90.00
#
_symmetry.space_group_name_H-M   'P 1'
#
loop_
_entity.id
_entity.type
_entity.pdbx_description
1 polymer ?
#
loop_
_entity_poly.entity_id
_entity_poly.type
_entity_poly.pdbx_seq_one_letter_code
_entity_poly.pdbx_strand_id
1 'polypeptide(L)'
;VLVEYPREGLYSVGFVTGDVGPSLQPELEEKLLSVFIPTAPNPTTGWYTLVPESSVKDLDISVEDAFRTIISAGIVNPDEKNNTTNPTFSKLFSQLRASTNTSS
;
A
#
# COMPACT_ATOMS: atom_id res chain seq x y z
N VAL A 1 -4.51 2.24 4.57
CA VAL A 1 -5.67 1.96 3.69
C VAL A 1 -5.21 1.37 2.36
N LEU A 2 -6.07 0.66 1.64
CA LEU A 2 -5.91 0.35 0.22
C LEU A 2 -6.68 1.36 -0.62
N VAL A 3 -6.05 1.82 -1.69
CA VAL A 3 -6.60 2.77 -2.66
C VAL A 3 -6.32 2.29 -4.06
N GLU A 4 -7.27 2.50 -4.97
CA GLU A 4 -7.03 2.21 -6.39
C GLU A 4 -6.18 3.30 -7.03
N TYR A 5 -4.94 2.96 -7.38
CA TYR A 5 -3.98 3.89 -7.97
C TYR A 5 -2.91 3.10 -8.74
N PRO A 6 -2.48 3.56 -9.94
CA PRO A 6 -2.90 4.79 -10.62
C PRO A 6 -4.18 4.64 -11.47
N ARG A 7 -4.78 3.44 -11.53
CA ARG A 7 -6.02 3.18 -12.27
C ARG A 7 -6.85 2.09 -11.59
N GLU A 8 -8.10 1.98 -12.02
CA GLU A 8 -9.04 0.95 -11.56
C GLU A 8 -8.44 -0.46 -11.67
N GLY A 9 -8.67 -1.26 -10.62
CA GLY A 9 -8.16 -2.63 -10.49
C GLY A 9 -6.69 -2.76 -10.08
N LEU A 10 -5.95 -1.66 -9.88
CA LEU A 10 -4.61 -1.67 -9.28
C LEU A 10 -4.66 -1.04 -7.90
N TYR A 11 -4.20 -1.75 -6.88
CA TYR A 11 -4.26 -1.29 -5.48
C TYR A 11 -2.89 -0.88 -4.96
N SER A 12 -2.85 0.26 -4.29
CA SER A 12 -1.69 0.77 -3.57
C SER A 12 -2.02 0.89 -2.08
N VAL A 13 -1.01 0.65 -1.23
CA VAL A 13 -1.10 0.98 0.20
C VAL A 13 -0.93 2.48 0.33
N GLY A 14 -1.87 3.14 1.02
CA GLY A 14 -1.83 4.56 1.31
C GLY A 14 -2.01 4.87 2.79
N PHE A 15 -1.54 6.05 3.20
CA PHE A 15 -1.69 6.57 4.55
C PHE A 15 -2.60 7.80 4.52
N VAL A 16 -3.70 7.76 5.26
CA VAL A 16 -4.58 8.92 5.41
C VAL A 16 -3.85 9.96 6.26
N THR A 17 -3.64 11.15 5.69
CA THR A 17 -2.95 12.26 6.36
C THR A 17 -3.92 13.30 6.92
N GLY A 18 -5.20 13.23 6.59
CA GLY A 18 -6.25 14.06 7.16
C GLY A 18 -7.43 14.30 6.21
N ASP A 19 -8.38 15.11 6.66
CA ASP A 19 -9.47 15.61 5.84
C ASP A 19 -8.97 16.66 4.83
N VAL A 20 -9.69 16.79 3.72
CA VAL A 20 -9.39 17.79 2.70
C VAL A 20 -10.05 19.11 3.07
N GLY A 21 -9.28 20.21 3.08
CA GLY A 21 -9.83 21.54 3.31
C GLY A 21 -10.68 22.06 2.15
N PRO A 22 -11.53 23.09 2.36
CA PRO A 22 -12.47 23.57 1.34
C PRO A 22 -11.80 24.04 0.05
N SER A 23 -10.58 24.59 0.13
CA SER A 23 -9.83 25.05 -1.05
C SER A 23 -9.41 23.93 -2.01
N LEU A 24 -9.40 22.68 -1.54
CA LEU A 24 -8.99 21.48 -2.29
C LEU A 24 -10.17 20.55 -2.60
N GLN A 25 -11.42 20.98 -2.32
CA GLN A 25 -12.66 20.29 -2.70
C GLN A 25 -13.37 21.07 -3.82
N PRO A 26 -12.86 21.07 -5.06
CA PRO A 26 -13.47 21.82 -6.15
C PRO A 26 -14.79 21.18 -6.58
N GLU A 27 -15.95 21.78 -6.30
CA GLU A 27 -17.31 21.36 -6.75
C GLU A 27 -17.67 19.85 -6.61
N LEU A 28 -16.81 19.05 -6.00
CA LEU A 28 -16.99 17.62 -5.78
C LEU A 28 -17.96 17.48 -4.60
N GLU A 29 -19.09 16.84 -4.87
CA GLU A 29 -20.14 16.63 -3.87
C GLU A 29 -19.74 15.59 -2.80
N GLU A 30 -18.70 14.80 -3.08
CA GLU A 30 -18.24 13.73 -2.21
C GLU A 30 -17.10 14.15 -1.27
N LYS A 31 -17.14 13.61 -0.04
CA LYS A 31 -16.08 13.83 0.94
C LYS A 31 -14.79 13.16 0.48
N LEU A 32 -13.72 13.96 0.43
CA LEU A 32 -12.39 13.51 0.04
C LEU A 32 -11.49 13.32 1.27
N LEU A 33 -10.60 12.34 1.17
CA LEU A 33 -9.49 12.12 2.10
C LEU A 33 -8.16 12.52 1.46
N SER A 34 -7.30 13.15 2.25
CA SER A 34 -5.89 13.33 1.89
C SER A 34 -5.15 12.01 2.15
N VAL A 35 -4.57 11.43 1.10
CA VAL A 35 -3.83 10.17 1.20
C VAL A 35 -2.44 10.34 0.60
N PHE A 36 -1.42 9.95 1.36
CA PHE A 36 -0.06 9.78 0.86
C PHE A 36 0.14 8.34 0.39
N ILE A 37 0.46 8.18 -0.89
CA ILE A 37 0.78 6.90 -1.51
C ILE A 37 2.30 6.82 -1.69
N PRO A 38 3.03 6.10 -0.83
CA PRO A 38 4.47 5.97 -0.92
C PRO A 38 4.90 5.08 -2.10
N THR A 39 6.11 5.31 -2.57
CA THR A 39 6.82 4.41 -3.49
C THR A 39 7.67 3.40 -2.74
N ALA A 40 7.81 2.20 -3.28
CA ALA A 40 8.83 1.24 -2.84
C ALA A 40 10.16 1.44 -3.62
N PRO A 41 11.33 1.17 -3.01
CA PRO A 41 11.55 0.84 -1.61
C PRO A 41 11.71 2.08 -0.71
N ASN A 42 11.65 3.29 -1.26
CA ASN A 42 11.83 4.53 -0.49
C ASN A 42 10.47 5.10 -0.05
N PRO A 43 10.03 4.87 1.20
CA PRO A 43 8.70 5.25 1.66
C PRO A 43 8.55 6.77 1.87
N THR A 44 9.62 7.54 1.71
CA THR A 44 9.59 9.01 1.82
C THR A 44 9.17 9.69 0.52
N THR A 45 9.28 8.98 -0.61
CA THR A 45 8.83 9.46 -1.92
C THR A 45 7.47 8.87 -2.25
N GLY A 46 6.69 9.57 -3.06
CA GLY A 46 5.33 9.15 -3.36
C GLY A 46 4.46 10.27 -3.91
N TRP A 47 3.16 10.01 -3.88
CA TRP A 47 2.13 10.94 -4.34
C TRP A 47 1.27 11.37 -3.17
N TYR A 48 0.97 12.67 -3.13
CA TYR A 48 -0.16 13.18 -2.38
C TYR A 48 -1.38 13.09 -3.29
N THR A 49 -2.44 12.45 -2.83
CA THR A 49 -3.65 12.20 -3.63
C THR A 49 -4.89 12.49 -2.81
N LEU A 50 -5.87 13.12 -3.45
CA LEU A 50 -7.20 13.29 -2.89
C LEU A 50 -8.07 12.17 -3.45
N VAL A 51 -8.65 11.37 -2.55
CA VAL A 51 -9.46 10.21 -2.93
C VAL A 51 -10.83 10.30 -2.28
N PRO A 52 -11.91 9.89 -2.97
CA PRO A 52 -13.22 9.77 -2.36
C PRO A 52 -13.17 8.83 -1.16
N GLU A 53 -13.77 9.21 -0.02
CA GLU A 53 -13.81 8.37 1.17
C GLU A 53 -14.42 6.98 0.87
N SER A 54 -15.39 6.92 -0.05
CA SER A 54 -16.04 5.70 -0.54
C SER A 54 -15.12 4.76 -1.34
N SER A 55 -14.00 5.27 -1.87
CA SER A 55 -13.05 4.51 -2.70
C SER A 55 -11.90 3.88 -1.90
N VAL A 56 -11.88 4.09 -0.59
CA VAL A 56 -10.82 3.69 0.32
C VAL A 56 -11.26 2.44 1.09
N LYS A 57 -10.37 1.45 1.20
CA LYS A 57 -10.59 0.25 2.02
C LYS A 57 -9.65 0.24 3.21
N ASP A 58 -10.17 0.03 4.40
CA ASP A 58 -9.32 -0.09 5.59
C ASP A 58 -8.47 -1.37 5.54
N LEU A 59 -7.27 -1.27 6.11
CA LEU A 59 -6.36 -2.39 6.27
C LEU A 59 -6.17 -2.65 7.77
N ASP A 60 -6.33 -3.90 8.19
CA ASP A 60 -6.08 -4.34 9.56
C ASP A 60 -4.60 -4.72 9.77
N ILE A 61 -3.70 -3.77 9.50
CA ILE A 61 -2.25 -3.92 9.73
C ILE A 61 -1.71 -2.69 10.44
N SER A 62 -0.62 -2.85 11.19
CA SER A 62 0.03 -1.70 11.81
C SER A 62 0.69 -0.79 10.77
N VAL A 63 0.82 0.50 11.09
CA VAL A 63 1.53 1.47 10.24
C VAL A 63 2.99 1.04 10.04
N GLU A 64 3.63 0.47 11.06
CA GLU A 64 5.00 -0.04 10.99
C GLU A 64 5.11 -1.22 10.01
N ASP A 65 4.17 -2.17 10.06
CA ASP A 65 4.15 -3.32 9.15
C ASP A 65 3.89 -2.89 7.70
N ALA A 66 3.02 -1.88 7.49
CA ALA A 66 2.82 -1.28 6.18
C ALA A 66 4.12 -0.68 5.63
N PHE A 67 4.84 0.11 6.44
CA PHE A 67 6.14 0.67 6.04
C PHE A 67 7.18 -0.42 5.74
N ARG A 68 7.29 -1.45 6.59
CA ARG A 68 8.18 -2.60 6.33
C ARG A 68 7.87 -3.25 4.99
N THR A 69 6.59 -3.47 4.71
CA THR A 69 6.13 -4.04 3.44
C THR A 69 6.59 -3.18 2.27
N ILE A 70 6.36 -1.86 2.32
CA ILE A 70 6.75 -0.91 1.26
C ILE A 70 8.27 -0.85 1.08
N ILE A 71 9.04 -0.73 2.16
CA ILE A 71 10.50 -0.67 2.11
C ILE A 71 11.08 -1.94 1.49
N SER A 72 10.48 -3.08 1.79
CA SER A 72 10.87 -4.36 1.23
C SER A 72 10.33 -4.60 -0.19
N ALA A 73 9.61 -3.65 -0.79
CA ALA A 73 8.92 -3.83 -2.07
C ALA A 73 7.97 -5.05 -2.11
N GLY A 74 7.27 -5.31 -1.00
CA GLY A 74 6.29 -6.40 -0.87
C GLY A 74 6.86 -7.76 -0.51
N ILE A 75 8.17 -7.85 -0.23
CA ILE A 75 8.85 -9.09 0.18
C ILE A 75 8.43 -9.54 1.58
N VAL A 76 8.28 -8.56 2.48
CA VAL A 76 7.86 -8.80 3.87
C VAL A 76 6.35 -8.72 3.92
N ASN A 77 5.70 -9.81 4.33
CA ASN A 77 4.26 -9.84 4.56
C ASN A 77 3.95 -9.31 5.98
N PRO A 78 3.01 -8.36 6.13
CA PRO A 78 2.62 -7.82 7.44
C PRO A 78 2.02 -8.88 8.38
N ASP A 79 1.41 -9.95 7.86
CA ASP A 79 0.77 -11.00 8.65
C ASP A 79 1.72 -12.13 9.06
N GLU A 80 2.95 -12.16 8.53
CA GLU A 80 3.98 -13.10 8.94
C GLU A 80 4.55 -12.72 10.32
N LYS A 81 3.76 -12.96 11.37
CA LYS A 81 4.20 -12.83 12.76
C LYS A 81 5.22 -13.93 13.08
N ASN A 82 6.47 -13.52 13.28
CA ASN A 82 7.48 -14.25 14.05
C ASN A 82 7.74 -15.70 13.65
N ASN A 83 8.25 -15.93 12.44
CA ASN A 83 9.26 -16.98 12.27
C ASN A 83 10.59 -16.28 12.04
N THR A 84 11.49 -16.35 13.03
CA THR A 84 12.85 -15.79 13.07
C THR A 84 13.81 -16.45 12.07
N THR A 85 13.36 -16.63 10.84
CA THR A 85 14.22 -16.77 9.68
C THR A 85 13.88 -15.62 8.75
N ASN A 86 14.59 -14.49 8.87
CA ASN A 86 14.61 -13.51 7.78
C ASN A 86 14.83 -14.31 6.49
N PRO A 87 13.88 -14.33 5.54
CA PRO A 87 14.07 -15.09 4.33
C PRO A 87 15.31 -14.50 3.65
N THR A 88 16.32 -15.35 3.44
CA THR A 88 17.45 -14.94 2.61
C THR A 88 16.91 -14.57 1.23
N PHE A 89 17.55 -13.61 0.56
CA PHE A 89 17.17 -13.24 -0.82
C PHE A 89 16.99 -14.46 -1.72
N SER A 90 17.79 -15.52 -1.51
CA SER A 90 17.66 -16.79 -2.22
C SER A 90 16.31 -17.50 -2.01
N LYS A 91 15.77 -17.49 -0.79
CA LYS A 91 14.51 -18.14 -0.42
C LYS A 91 13.30 -17.37 -0.96
N LEU A 92 13.40 -16.06 -1.00
CA LEU A 92 12.39 -15.21 -1.64
C LEU A 92 12.36 -15.44 -3.16
N PHE A 93 13.52 -15.41 -3.82
CA PHE A 93 13.59 -15.63 -5.26
C PHE A 93 13.06 -17.01 -5.67
N SER A 94 13.27 -18.05 -4.85
CA SER A 94 12.71 -19.37 -5.12
C SER A 94 11.19 -19.40 -4.96
N GLN A 95 10.63 -18.72 -3.96
CA GLN A 95 9.18 -18.60 -3.76
C GLN A 95 8.49 -17.88 -4.92
N LEU A 96 9.05 -16.74 -5.37
CA LEU A 96 8.50 -15.97 -6.51
C LEU A 96 8.49 -16.78 -7.82
N ARG A 97 9.47 -17.65 -8.04
CA ARG A 97 9.52 -18.55 -9.21
C ARG A 97 8.59 -19.75 -9.08
N ALA A 98 8.25 -20.17 -7.86
CA ALA A 98 7.36 -21.29 -7.63
C ALA A 98 5.88 -20.91 -7.84
N SER A 99 5.49 -19.69 -7.46
CA SER A 99 4.11 -19.19 -7.61
C SER A 99 3.71 -18.93 -9.09
N THR A 100 4.67 -18.73 -9.99
CA THR A 100 4.41 -18.58 -11.43
C THR A 100 4.14 -19.89 -12.16
N ASN A 101 4.41 -21.04 -11.54
CA ASN A 101 4.36 -22.36 -12.19
C ASN A 101 3.11 -23.20 -11.85
N THR A 102 2.18 -22.66 -11.05
CA THR A 102 0.94 -23.39 -10.66
C THR A 102 -0.30 -23.01 -11.48
N SER A 103 -0.12 -22.35 -12.62
CA SER A 103 -1.19 -22.04 -13.58
C SER A 103 -0.91 -22.70 -14.93
N SER A 104 -0.99 -24.02 -15.01
CA SER A 104 -1.02 -24.80 -16.25
C SER A 104 -1.79 -26.09 -16.03
#